data_AF-A0A353LK90-F1
#
_entry.id   AF-A0A353LK90-F1
#
_cell.length_a   1.000
_cell.length_b   1.000
_cell.length_c   1.000
_cell.angle_alpha   90.00
_cell.angle_beta   90.00
_cell.angle_gamma   90.00
#
_symmetry.space_group_name_H-M   'P 1'
#
loop_
_entity.id
_entity.type
_entity.pdbx_description
1 polymer ?
#
loop_
_entity_poly.entity_id
_entity_poly.type
_entity_poly.pdbx_seq_one_letter_code
_entity_poly.pdbx_strand_id
1 'polypeptide(L)' 'MIYYQNGSATNNLSREDLEAGLREAFGKLGEKHKVLAIPPDYTRLPSRAGELTEISWEY' A
#
# COMPACT_ATOMS: atom_id res chain seq x y z
N MET A 1 3.07 4.09 14.92
CA MET A 1 1.89 4.88 14.50
C MET A 1 1.22 4.12 13.38
N ILE A 2 -0.10 3.94 13.42
CA ILE A 2 -0.86 3.35 12.32
C ILE A 2 -1.35 4.51 11.44
N TYR A 3 -0.98 4.52 10.15
CA TYR A 3 -1.41 5.55 9.21
C TYR A 3 -2.76 5.23 8.55
N TYR A 4 -3.03 3.95 8.30
CA TYR A 4 -4.28 3.46 7.73
C TYR A 4 -4.65 2.11 8.33
N GLN A 5 -5.95 1.88 8.51
CA GLN A 5 -6.51 0.59 8.90
C GLN A 5 -7.88 0.43 8.26
N ASN A 6 -8.09 -0.71 7.59
CA ASN A 6 -9.39 -1.11 7.05
C ASN A 6 -9.36 -2.62 6.88
N GLY A 7 -10.17 -3.33 7.66
CA GLY A 7 -10.20 -4.79 7.61
C GLY A 7 -11.28 -5.37 8.51
N SER A 8 -11.80 -6.52 8.08
CA SER A 8 -12.72 -7.38 8.84
C SER A 8 -12.49 -8.83 8.37
N ALA A 9 -13.05 -9.81 9.08
CA ALA A 9 -12.94 -11.22 8.70
C ALA A 9 -13.52 -11.55 7.30
N THR A 10 -14.39 -10.67 6.79
CA THR A 10 -15.10 -10.85 5.51
C THR A 10 -14.77 -9.77 4.48
N ASN A 11 -13.91 -8.80 4.82
CA ASN A 11 -13.53 -7.75 3.87
C ASN A 11 -12.62 -8.33 2.79
N ASN A 12 -12.95 -8.03 1.54
CA ASN A 12 -12.08 -8.26 0.40
C ASN A 12 -11.71 -6.89 -0.18
N LEU A 13 -10.43 -6.53 -0.11
CA LEU A 13 -9.95 -5.24 -0.62
C LEU A 13 -9.65 -5.38 -2.12
N SER A 14 -10.31 -4.57 -2.94
CA SER A 14 -10.01 -4.42 -4.37
C SER A 14 -8.67 -3.71 -4.61
N ARG A 15 -8.23 -3.57 -5.87
CA ARG A 15 -7.04 -2.75 -6.19
C ARG A 15 -7.29 -1.29 -5.82
N GLU A 16 -8.48 -0.81 -6.13
CA GLU A 16 -8.93 0.55 -5.88
C GLU A 16 -8.96 0.86 -4.38
N ASP A 17 -9.41 -0.10 -3.55
CA ASP A 17 -9.36 0.02 -2.10
C ASP A 17 -7.93 0.12 -1.56
N LEU A 18 -7.02 -0.70 -2.10
CA LEU A 18 -5.60 -0.67 -1.73
C LEU A 18 -4.95 0.66 -2.12
N GLU A 19 -5.25 1.16 -3.32
CA GLU A 19 -4.75 2.46 -3.78
C GLU A 19 -5.26 3.59 -2.88
N ALA A 20 -6.57 3.66 -2.64
CA ALA A 20 -7.15 4.68 -1.78
C ALA A 20 -6.54 4.66 -0.37
N GLY A 21 -6.40 3.47 0.23
CA GLY A 21 -5.81 3.33 1.56
C GLY A 21 -4.33 3.69 1.63
N LEU A 22 -3.55 3.33 0.60
CA LEU A 22 -2.13 3.65 0.54
C LEU A 22 -1.90 5.16 0.32
N ARG A 23 -2.68 5.80 -0.57
CA ARG A 23 -2.63 7.26 -0.79
C ARG A 23 -3.01 8.02 0.49
N GLU A 24 -4.01 7.56 1.24
CA GLU A 24 -4.37 8.13 2.54
C GLU A 24 -3.22 7.99 3.55
N ALA A 25 -2.58 6.81 3.60
CA ALA A 25 -1.44 6.57 4.48
C ALA A 25 -0.26 7.49 4.16
N PHE A 26 0.07 7.67 2.87
CA PHE A 26 1.12 8.59 2.44
C PHE A 26 0.80 10.05 2.74
N GLY A 27 -0.46 10.47 2.53
CA GLY A 27 -0.91 11.81 2.92
C GLY A 27 -0.70 12.09 4.41
N LYS A 28 -0.98 11.11 5.28
CA LYS A 28 -0.73 11.22 6.73
C LYS A 28 0.75 11.13 7.12
N LEU A 29 1.54 10.39 6.34
CA LEU A 29 3.01 10.30 6.52
C LEU A 29 3.70 11.63 6.19
N GLY A 30 3.09 12.41 5.30
CA GLY A 30 3.59 13.70 4.82
C GLY A 30 4.71 13.55 3.79
N GLU A 31 5.15 14.68 3.25
CA GLU A 31 6.16 14.73 2.19
C GLU A 31 7.50 14.13 2.63
N LYS A 32 8.10 13.32 1.73
CA LYS A 32 9.42 12.70 1.91
C LYS A 32 10.23 12.83 0.62
N HIS A 33 11.45 13.35 0.72
CA HIS A 33 12.33 13.55 -0.43
C HIS A 33 13.37 12.45 -0.64
N LYS A 34 13.46 11.49 0.28
CA LYS A 34 14.41 10.36 0.23
C LYS A 34 13.69 9.08 0.59
N VAL A 35 13.08 8.46 -0.41
CA VAL A 35 12.29 7.23 -0.25
C VAL A 35 12.93 6.13 -1.10
N LEU A 36 12.99 4.92 -0.54
CA LEU A 36 13.36 3.69 -1.24
C LEU A 36 12.22 2.70 -1.06
N ALA A 37 11.57 2.31 -2.17
CA ALA A 37 10.63 1.21 -2.18
C ALA A 37 11.36 -0.08 -2.57
N ILE A 38 11.26 -1.12 -1.75
CA ILE A 38 11.88 -2.42 -2.02
C ILE A 38 10.76 -3.39 -2.43
N PRO A 39 10.67 -3.78 -3.71
CA PRO A 39 9.64 -4.73 -4.16
C PRO A 39 9.88 -6.12 -3.53
N PRO A 40 8.82 -6.89 -3.30
CA PRO A 40 8.97 -8.28 -2.90
C PRO A 40 9.38 -9.15 -4.09
N ASP A 41 9.83 -10.38 -3.81
CA ASP A 41 9.89 -11.43 -4.83
C ASP A 41 8.49 -12.04 -5.09
N TYR A 42 8.40 -12.92 -6.09
CA TYR A 42 7.15 -13.54 -6.53
C TYR A 42 6.47 -14.41 -5.46
N THR A 43 7.20 -14.92 -4.46
CA THR A 43 6.62 -15.78 -3.41
C THR A 43 5.61 -15.05 -2.53
N ARG A 44 5.57 -13.70 -2.60
CA ARG A 44 4.62 -12.83 -1.90
C ARG A 44 3.42 -12.41 -2.73
N LEU A 45 3.15 -13.06 -3.87
CA LEU A 45 1.98 -12.75 -4.69
C LEU A 45 0.66 -12.64 -3.88
N PRO A 46 0.34 -13.55 -2.93
CA PRO A 46 -0.91 -13.48 -2.18
C PRO A 46 -1.04 -12.26 -1.26
N SER A 47 0.08 -11.62 -0.86
CA SER A 47 0.03 -10.43 -0.01
C SER A 47 -0.17 -9.14 -0.80
N ARG A 48 -0.20 -9.22 -2.14
CA ARG A 48 -0.32 -8.06 -3.06
C ARG A 48 0.73 -6.98 -2.84
N ALA A 49 1.88 -7.33 -2.24
CA ALA A 49 2.94 -6.36 -1.95
C ALA A 49 3.63 -5.82 -3.21
N GLY A 50 3.64 -6.59 -4.30
CA GLY A 50 4.12 -6.11 -5.60
C GLY A 50 3.24 -4.97 -6.13
N GLU A 51 1.93 -5.14 -6.07
CA GLU A 51 0.95 -4.13 -6.49
C GLU A 51 1.01 -2.88 -5.60
N LEU A 52 1.16 -3.03 -4.28
CA LEU A 52 1.38 -1.88 -3.39
C LEU A 52 2.66 -1.11 -3.75
N THR A 53 3.70 -1.81 -4.24
CA THR A 53 4.94 -1.17 -4.69
C THR A 53 4.73 -0.41 -6.00
N GLU A 54 3.94 -0.96 -6.93
CA GLU A 54 3.54 -0.27 -8.16
C GLU A 54 2.72 1.00 -7.85
N ILE A 55 1.69 0.90 -6.99
CA ILE A 55 0.89 2.04 -6.56
C ILE A 55 1.78 3.10 -5.89
N SER A 56 2.80 2.69 -5.14
CA SER A 56 3.76 3.61 -4.52
C SER A 56 4.58 4.40 -5.53
N TRP A 57 4.81 3.84 -6.73
CA TRP A 57 5.48 4.53 -7.83
C TRP A 57 4.52 5.48 -8.59
N GLU A 58 3.22 5.18 -8.61
CA GLU A 58 2.16 6.02 -9.21
C GLU A 58 1.71 7.19 -8.33
N TYR A 59 2.20 7.27 -7.09
CA TYR A 59 1.90 8.34 -6.13
C TYR A 59 2.86 9.52 -6.26
#